data_AF-A0A7C2Z8V1-F1
#
_entry.id   AF-A0A7C2Z8V1-F1
#
_cell.length_a   1.000
_cell.length_b   1.000
_cell.length_c   1.000
_cell.angle_alpha   90.00
_cell.angle_beta   90.00
_cell.angle_gamma   90.00
#
_symmetry.space_group_name_H-M   'P 1'
#
loop_
_entity.id
_entity.type
_entity.pdbx_description
1 polymer ?
#
loop_
_entity_poly.entity_id
_entity_poly.type
_entity_poly.pdbx_seq_one_letter_code
_entity_poly.pdbx_strand_id
1 'polypeptide(L)'
;MRRTNDGGDKMRRDAFFRLLGFFRPFFKRVILCALLIGAAEGLRFYFVWLTQHLLRPLIEQGVTTASDPIVGIVQRGLQGLFHTAPSRLTLLAAVCLVGIVVATVRSLFSFAHSFLANSIAQKVVLNVRRHLYAHLQQMPPSFFERETSGRLLARVINDVAVLQNLVTVGIEDLVSTPTLIVGSLLLMLVLSPTLTLIALLLLPLIGWLLWLSGQRLRRASYETQVALSHLTALLRESLSAIKLIQAFTAEEQALRQFDQRNRQVYDHTLRSIRVRTMLAPAVELIGTVGVIVGVFVGGWFVVQGFLRPESLVAFMVYFYTLASSLRRLTYIQSVREQVAGAAERLFQVLDTQPEIRDAPDAVDLTEVQGHIVFDNVWFRYERGVDVLQGIHFTIRPGERVALVG
;
A
#
# COMPACT_ATOMS: atom_id res chain seq x y z
N MET A 1 -3.70 -30.93 0.11
CA MET A 1 -2.83 -29.84 -0.41
C MET A 1 -2.79 -28.58 0.49
N ARG A 2 -2.94 -28.69 1.83
CA ARG A 2 -3.02 -27.52 2.75
C ARG A 2 -1.82 -27.31 3.69
N ARG A 3 -0.80 -28.18 3.66
CA ARG A 3 0.29 -28.22 4.67
C ARG A 3 1.63 -27.57 4.27
N THR A 4 1.80 -27.10 3.03
CA THR A 4 3.05 -26.42 2.59
C THR A 4 2.98 -24.89 2.59
N ASN A 5 1.80 -24.31 2.87
CA ASN A 5 1.61 -22.85 2.78
C ASN A 5 1.88 -22.10 4.11
N ASP A 6 1.89 -22.81 5.25
CA ASP A 6 2.12 -22.19 6.57
C ASP A 6 3.55 -21.68 6.76
N GLY A 7 4.55 -22.35 6.17
CA GLY A 7 5.96 -21.95 6.28
C GLY A 7 6.24 -20.64 5.53
N GLY A 8 5.72 -20.51 4.31
CA GLY A 8 5.86 -19.30 3.50
C GLY A 8 5.11 -18.11 4.10
N ASP A 9 3.91 -18.33 4.65
CA ASP A 9 3.13 -17.25 5.25
C ASP A 9 3.75 -16.73 6.57
N LYS A 10 4.36 -17.63 7.36
CA LYS A 10 5.12 -17.25 8.55
C LYS A 10 6.37 -16.43 8.19
N MET A 11 7.14 -16.89 7.20
CA MET A 11 8.33 -16.17 6.74
C MET A 11 8.01 -14.78 6.18
N ARG A 12 6.91 -14.66 5.43
CA ARG A 12 6.39 -13.38 4.93
C ARG A 12 5.97 -12.43 6.05
N ARG A 13 5.31 -12.94 7.10
CA ARG A 13 4.97 -12.15 8.29
C ARG A 13 6.22 -11.67 9.01
N ASP A 14 7.20 -12.54 9.24
CA ASP A 14 8.43 -12.19 9.95
C ASP A 14 9.23 -11.14 9.17
N ALA A 15 9.35 -11.30 7.84
CA ALA A 15 9.97 -10.31 6.97
C ALA A 15 9.27 -8.94 7.04
N PHE A 16 7.93 -8.91 7.06
CA PHE A 16 7.16 -7.69 7.22
C PHE A 16 7.45 -6.98 8.55
N PHE A 17 7.49 -7.71 9.68
CA PHE A 17 7.79 -7.11 10.97
C PHE A 17 9.23 -6.63 11.10
N ARG A 18 10.19 -7.33 10.50
CA ARG A 18 11.58 -6.89 10.43
C ARG A 18 11.72 -5.61 9.61
N LEU A 19 10.92 -5.46 8.55
CA LEU A 19 10.87 -4.24 7.76
C LEU A 19 10.45 -3.02 8.59
N LEU A 20 9.51 -3.19 9.52
CA LEU A 20 9.11 -2.14 10.47
C LEU A 20 10.28 -1.67 11.35
N GLY A 21 11.34 -2.48 11.50
CA GLY A 21 12.59 -2.07 12.14
C GLY A 21 13.24 -0.85 11.48
N PHE A 22 13.19 -0.74 10.14
CA PHE A 22 13.71 0.43 9.41
C PHE A 22 12.91 1.72 9.66
N PHE A 23 11.70 1.61 10.21
CA PHE A 23 10.84 2.74 10.57
C PHE A 23 11.08 3.27 11.98
N ARG A 24 11.75 2.50 12.86
CA ARG A 24 12.09 2.93 14.23
C ARG A 24 12.69 4.34 14.32
N PRO A 25 13.69 4.74 13.50
CA PRO A 25 14.24 6.10 13.58
C PRO A 25 13.24 7.20 13.20
N PHE A 26 12.17 6.86 12.49
CA PHE A 26 11.13 7.80 12.04
C PHE A 26 9.85 7.75 12.89
N PHE A 27 9.83 6.97 13.97
CA PHE A 27 8.63 6.70 14.77
C PHE A 27 7.90 7.97 15.23
N LYS A 28 8.63 8.99 15.71
CA LYS A 28 8.05 10.29 16.11
C LYS A 28 7.31 10.99 14.94
N ARG A 29 7.86 10.89 13.72
CA ARG A 29 7.26 11.49 12.52
C ARG A 29 6.05 10.69 12.04
N VAL A 30 6.08 9.37 12.20
CA VAL A 30 4.92 8.49 11.92
C VAL A 30 3.78 8.80 12.88
N ILE A 31 4.06 8.98 14.18
CA ILE A 31 3.05 9.42 15.15
C ILE A 31 2.47 10.79 14.77
N LEU A 32 3.32 11.76 14.44
CA LEU A 32 2.87 13.07 13.98
C LEU A 32 1.96 12.96 12.74
N CYS A 33 2.32 12.12 11.79
CA CYS A 33 1.49 11.83 10.61
C CYS A 33 0.12 11.26 11.02
N ALA A 34 0.09 10.26 11.90
CA ALA A 34 -1.13 9.66 12.41
C ALA A 34 -2.03 10.69 13.14
N LEU A 35 -1.43 11.59 13.94
CA LEU A 35 -2.15 12.67 14.62
C LEU A 35 -2.74 13.66 13.61
N LEU A 36 -2.00 14.04 12.58
CA LEU A 36 -2.49 14.93 11.52
C LEU A 36 -3.62 14.29 10.69
N ILE A 37 -3.54 12.99 10.41
CA ILE A 37 -4.62 12.23 9.78
C ILE A 37 -5.86 12.23 10.68
N GLY A 38 -5.69 11.89 11.96
CA GLY A 38 -6.77 11.91 12.94
C GLY A 38 -7.42 13.29 13.08
N ALA A 39 -6.62 14.36 13.09
CA ALA A 39 -7.12 15.73 13.10
C ALA A 39 -7.90 16.08 11.83
N ALA A 40 -7.42 15.68 10.64
CA ALA A 40 -8.12 15.91 9.38
C ALA A 40 -9.47 15.17 9.30
N GLU A 41 -9.52 13.92 9.77
CA GLU A 41 -10.77 13.14 9.81
C GLU A 41 -11.72 13.60 10.92
N GLY A 42 -11.19 13.95 12.09
CA GLY A 42 -11.97 14.58 13.15
C GLY A 42 -12.60 15.90 12.69
N LEU A 43 -11.86 16.71 11.94
CA LEU A 43 -12.35 17.95 11.36
C LEU A 43 -13.43 17.70 10.29
N ARG A 44 -13.36 16.58 9.55
CA ARG A 44 -14.44 16.15 8.64
C ARG A 44 -15.72 15.84 9.41
N PHE A 45 -15.64 15.08 10.51
CA PHE A 45 -16.81 14.78 11.34
C PHE A 45 -17.39 16.03 11.99
N TYR A 46 -16.51 16.88 12.53
CA TYR A 46 -16.89 18.17 13.10
C TYR A 46 -17.59 19.06 12.06
N PHE A 47 -17.12 19.09 10.82
CA PHE A 47 -17.77 19.84 9.74
C PHE A 47 -19.22 19.40 9.51
N VAL A 48 -19.46 18.09 9.43
CA VAL A 48 -20.82 17.53 9.24
C VAL A 48 -21.70 17.84 10.47
N TRP A 49 -21.15 17.68 11.67
CA TRP A 49 -21.87 18.01 12.91
C TRP A 49 -22.22 19.50 12.99
N LEU A 50 -21.27 20.37 12.65
CA LEU A 50 -21.42 21.82 12.69
C LEU A 50 -22.44 22.31 11.65
N THR A 51 -22.36 21.78 10.42
CA THR A 51 -23.33 22.12 9.36
C THR A 51 -24.74 21.69 9.74
N GLN A 52 -24.92 20.52 10.36
CA GLN A 52 -26.21 20.12 10.92
C GLN A 52 -26.74 21.14 11.95
N HIS A 53 -25.92 21.54 12.93
CA HIS A 53 -26.35 22.47 13.98
C HIS A 53 -26.60 23.89 13.47
N LEU A 54 -25.84 24.35 12.48
CA LEU A 54 -26.02 25.67 11.88
C LEU A 54 -27.22 25.73 10.93
N LEU A 55 -27.57 24.62 10.26
CA LEU A 55 -28.75 24.52 9.41
C LEU A 55 -30.05 24.38 10.20
N ARG A 56 -30.00 23.89 11.44
CA ARG A 56 -31.17 23.73 12.31
C ARG A 56 -32.06 24.99 12.42
N PRO A 57 -31.56 26.19 12.79
CA PRO A 57 -32.39 27.40 12.89
C PRO A 57 -32.88 27.94 11.54
N LEU A 58 -32.34 27.46 10.41
CA LEU A 58 -32.83 27.77 9.07
C LEU A 58 -34.03 26.90 8.69
N ILE A 59 -34.08 25.67 9.22
CA ILE A 59 -35.10 24.65 8.90
C ILE A 59 -36.28 24.73 9.89
N GLU A 60 -36.03 24.87 11.19
CA GLU A 60 -37.08 25.09 12.19
C GLU A 60 -37.53 26.56 12.13
N GLN A 61 -38.83 26.81 11.88
CA GLN A 61 -39.41 28.16 11.97
C GLN A 61 -39.34 28.67 13.41
N GLY A 62 -38.25 29.31 13.79
CA GLY A 62 -38.10 29.95 15.09
C GLY A 62 -36.66 29.96 15.57
N VAL A 63 -36.04 31.15 15.57
CA VAL A 63 -34.75 31.37 16.21
C VAL A 63 -34.97 31.30 17.73
N THR A 64 -35.07 30.10 18.29
CA THR A 64 -34.83 29.91 19.72
C THR A 64 -33.35 29.58 19.87
N THR A 65 -32.63 30.57 20.38
CA THR A 65 -31.21 30.55 20.78
C THR A 65 -30.70 29.16 21.13
N ALA A 66 -29.71 28.70 20.36
CA ALA A 66 -29.01 27.45 20.59
C ALA A 66 -28.43 27.42 22.01
N SER A 67 -28.73 26.36 22.77
CA SER A 67 -28.18 26.07 24.09
C SER A 67 -26.68 25.74 24.07
N ASP A 68 -26.07 25.60 22.88
CA ASP A 68 -24.68 25.19 22.73
C ASP A 68 -23.70 26.38 22.70
N PRO A 69 -22.72 26.44 23.63
CA PRO A 69 -21.81 27.57 23.76
C PRO A 69 -20.93 27.78 22.52
N ILE A 70 -20.58 26.72 21.79
CA ILE A 70 -19.80 26.79 20.55
C ILE A 70 -20.60 27.45 19.43
N VAL A 71 -21.88 27.10 19.29
CA VAL A 71 -22.79 27.70 18.30
C VAL A 71 -23.01 29.17 18.63
N GLY A 72 -23.16 29.52 19.91
CA GLY A 72 -23.31 30.91 20.35
C GLY A 72 -22.06 31.78 20.16
N ILE A 73 -20.85 31.23 20.23
CA ILE A 73 -19.60 31.95 19.92
C ILE A 73 -19.52 32.22 18.41
N VAL A 74 -19.77 31.20 17.60
CA VAL A 74 -19.79 31.33 16.14
C VAL A 74 -20.86 32.34 15.73
N GLN A 75 -22.09 32.20 16.21
CA GLN A 75 -23.21 33.11 15.92
C GLN A 75 -22.93 34.57 16.32
N ARG A 76 -22.31 34.82 17.48
CA ARG A 76 -21.91 36.17 17.91
C ARG A 76 -20.81 36.76 17.03
N GLY A 77 -19.79 35.99 16.68
CA GLY A 77 -18.75 36.43 15.75
C GLY A 77 -19.30 36.76 14.36
N LEU A 78 -20.32 36.04 13.92
CA LEU A 78 -20.98 36.22 12.62
C LEU A 78 -21.92 37.42 12.59
N GLN A 79 -22.65 37.69 13.68
CA GLN A 79 -23.47 38.91 13.83
C GLN A 79 -22.60 40.18 13.79
N GLY A 80 -21.37 40.11 14.28
CA GLY A 80 -20.41 41.21 14.17
C GLY A 80 -19.90 41.47 12.75
N LEU A 81 -19.87 40.46 11.87
CA LEU A 81 -19.35 40.56 10.50
C LEU A 81 -20.42 40.96 9.46
N PHE A 82 -21.67 40.61 9.68
CA PHE A 82 -22.77 40.87 8.73
C PHE A 82 -23.92 41.65 9.38
N HIS A 83 -23.65 42.91 9.72
CA HIS A 83 -24.56 43.77 10.48
C HIS A 83 -25.83 44.21 9.71
N THR A 84 -25.90 43.99 8.39
CA THR A 84 -26.89 44.62 7.48
C THR A 84 -27.75 43.67 6.65
N ALA A 85 -27.56 42.35 6.72
CA ALA A 85 -28.34 41.40 5.92
C ALA A 85 -29.40 40.65 6.75
N PRO A 86 -30.52 40.19 6.14
CA PRO A 86 -31.57 39.47 6.84
C PRO A 86 -30.99 38.24 7.54
N SER A 87 -31.41 38.02 8.79
CA SER A 87 -30.80 37.08 9.74
C SER A 87 -30.55 35.66 9.20
N ARG A 88 -31.33 35.20 8.22
CA ARG A 88 -31.17 33.89 7.58
C ARG A 88 -30.07 33.86 6.51
N LEU A 89 -29.93 34.93 5.73
CA LEU A 89 -28.96 35.00 4.64
C LEU A 89 -27.55 35.25 5.19
N THR A 90 -27.45 35.96 6.32
CA THR A 90 -26.20 36.09 7.10
C THR A 90 -25.80 34.78 7.76
N LEU A 91 -26.75 34.04 8.34
CA LEU A 91 -26.50 32.69 8.86
C LEU A 91 -26.04 31.73 7.76
N LEU A 92 -26.64 31.79 6.56
CA LEU A 92 -26.22 30.97 5.43
C LEU A 92 -24.81 31.33 4.93
N ALA A 93 -24.54 32.63 4.70
CA ALA A 93 -23.22 33.11 4.30
C ALA A 93 -22.13 32.72 5.33
N ALA A 94 -22.49 32.75 6.60
CA ALA A 94 -21.64 32.29 7.68
C ALA A 94 -21.36 30.79 7.67
N VAL A 95 -22.37 29.93 7.47
CA VAL A 95 -22.17 28.48 7.34
C VAL A 95 -21.21 28.20 6.18
N CYS A 96 -21.39 28.89 5.06
CA CYS A 96 -20.50 28.77 3.90
C CYS A 96 -19.07 29.22 4.22
N LEU A 97 -18.88 30.37 4.88
CA LEU A 97 -17.56 30.87 5.28
C LEU A 97 -16.86 29.89 6.22
N VAL A 98 -17.56 29.45 7.27
CA VAL A 98 -17.02 28.47 8.22
C VAL A 98 -16.70 27.15 7.53
N GLY A 99 -17.54 26.71 6.59
CA GLY A 99 -17.25 25.53 5.78
C GLY A 99 -16.02 25.67 4.90
N ILE A 100 -15.79 26.83 4.30
CA ILE A 100 -14.57 27.12 3.54
C ILE A 100 -13.35 27.10 4.47
N VAL A 101 -13.42 27.71 5.66
CA VAL A 101 -12.33 27.71 6.64
C VAL A 101 -12.01 26.28 7.08
N VAL A 102 -13.02 25.51 7.47
CA VAL A 102 -12.86 24.11 7.90
C VAL A 102 -12.31 23.24 6.77
N ALA A 103 -12.80 23.41 5.54
CA ALA A 103 -12.29 22.69 4.37
C ALA A 103 -10.83 23.05 4.07
N THR A 104 -10.46 24.33 4.21
CA THR A 104 -9.09 24.82 3.98
C THR A 104 -8.14 24.27 5.04
N VAL A 105 -8.50 24.35 6.33
CA VAL A 105 -7.69 23.77 7.42
C VAL A 105 -7.55 22.25 7.24
N ARG A 106 -8.64 21.56 6.88
CA ARG A 106 -8.59 20.12 6.58
C ARG A 106 -7.66 19.82 5.41
N SER A 107 -7.72 20.61 4.34
CA SER A 107 -6.85 20.46 3.17
C SER A 107 -5.38 20.68 3.54
N LEU A 108 -5.09 21.65 4.41
CA LEU A 108 -3.74 21.90 4.91
C LEU A 108 -3.20 20.73 5.73
N PHE A 109 -4.00 20.17 6.65
CA PHE A 109 -3.64 18.94 7.37
C PHE A 109 -3.50 17.75 6.41
N SER A 110 -4.34 17.68 5.36
CA SER A 110 -4.26 16.66 4.33
C SER A 110 -2.92 16.69 3.59
N PHE A 111 -2.53 17.89 3.15
CA PHE A 111 -1.26 18.13 2.50
C PHE A 111 -0.08 17.83 3.43
N ALA A 112 -0.12 18.33 4.67
CA ALA A 112 0.95 18.17 5.64
C ALA A 112 1.23 16.69 5.96
N HIS A 113 0.19 15.90 6.25
CA HIS A 113 0.38 14.47 6.54
C HIS A 113 0.79 13.70 5.28
N SER A 114 0.22 14.00 4.12
CA SER A 114 0.58 13.31 2.87
C SER A 114 2.03 13.60 2.48
N PHE A 115 2.48 14.85 2.56
CA PHE A 115 3.88 15.22 2.33
C PHE A 115 4.81 14.55 3.34
N LEU A 116 4.46 14.56 4.63
CA LEU A 116 5.26 13.94 5.67
C LEU A 116 5.36 12.42 5.47
N ALA A 117 4.26 11.74 5.16
CA ALA A 117 4.22 10.30 4.86
C ALA A 117 5.12 9.96 3.66
N ASN A 118 5.00 10.70 2.55
CA ASN A 118 5.84 10.52 1.37
C ASN A 118 7.32 10.77 1.66
N SER A 119 7.63 11.81 2.44
CA SER A 119 9.00 12.12 2.86
C SER A 119 9.61 10.99 3.71
N ILE A 120 8.86 10.45 4.67
CA ILE A 120 9.28 9.29 5.48
C ILE A 120 9.52 8.09 4.56
N ALA A 121 8.61 7.83 3.62
CA ALA A 121 8.70 6.72 2.67
C ALA A 121 10.01 6.76 1.89
N GLN A 122 10.33 7.93 1.32
CA GLN A 122 11.55 8.12 0.55
C GLN A 122 12.82 8.00 1.40
N LYS A 123 12.80 8.45 2.66
CA LYS A 123 13.94 8.27 3.57
C LYS A 123 14.16 6.81 3.95
N VAL A 124 13.09 6.04 4.16
CA VAL A 124 13.20 4.60 4.40
C VAL A 124 13.76 3.90 3.17
N VAL A 125 13.24 4.19 1.97
CA VAL A 125 13.78 3.67 0.70
C VAL A 125 15.26 3.99 0.56
N LEU A 126 15.68 5.23 0.84
CA LEU A 126 17.07 5.65 0.79
C LEU A 126 17.95 4.84 1.75
N ASN A 127 17.52 4.64 2.99
CA ASN A 127 18.26 3.85 3.99
C ASN A 127 18.34 2.37 3.61
N VAL A 128 17.24 1.78 3.14
CA VAL A 128 17.20 0.38 2.71
C VAL A 128 18.11 0.17 1.50
N ARG A 129 18.07 1.05 0.49
CA ARG A 129 18.98 0.97 -0.67
C ARG A 129 20.43 1.08 -0.24
N ARG A 130 20.77 2.01 0.65
CA ARG A 130 22.13 2.16 1.17
C ARG A 130 22.59 0.89 1.90
N HIS A 131 21.76 0.34 2.78
CA HIS A 131 22.09 -0.86 3.55
C HIS A 131 22.27 -2.08 2.64
N LEU A 132 21.35 -2.28 1.69
CA LEU A 132 21.43 -3.36 0.71
C LEU A 132 22.66 -3.23 -0.18
N TYR A 133 22.97 -2.03 -0.66
CA TYR A 133 24.17 -1.79 -1.47
C TYR A 133 25.46 -2.05 -0.69
N ALA A 134 25.56 -1.56 0.56
CA ALA A 134 26.70 -1.82 1.42
C ALA A 134 26.88 -3.32 1.70
N HIS A 135 25.78 -4.05 1.92
CA HIS A 135 25.80 -5.49 2.11
C HIS A 135 26.28 -6.23 0.85
N LEU A 136 25.79 -5.84 -0.34
CA LEU A 136 26.24 -6.43 -1.60
C LEU A 136 27.75 -6.24 -1.84
N GLN A 137 28.32 -5.09 -1.45
CA GLN A 137 29.77 -4.87 -1.58
C GLN A 137 30.64 -5.79 -0.71
N GLN A 138 30.08 -6.38 0.34
CA GLN A 138 30.77 -7.31 1.24
C GLN A 138 30.66 -8.77 0.79
N MET A 139 29.87 -9.04 -0.25
CA MET A 139 29.64 -10.41 -0.71
C MET A 139 30.83 -10.94 -1.53
N PRO A 140 31.22 -12.21 -1.36
CA PRO A 140 32.29 -12.81 -2.14
C PRO A 140 31.89 -12.95 -3.63
N PRO A 141 32.86 -13.02 -4.56
CA PRO A 141 32.59 -13.23 -5.99
C PRO A 141 31.68 -14.44 -6.29
N SER A 142 31.80 -15.53 -5.51
CA SER A 142 30.98 -16.74 -5.62
C SER A 142 29.47 -16.49 -5.47
N PHE A 143 29.07 -15.45 -4.73
CA PHE A 143 27.67 -15.05 -4.61
C PHE A 143 27.14 -14.49 -5.95
N PHE A 144 27.94 -13.69 -6.65
CA PHE A 144 27.57 -13.08 -7.92
C PHE A 144 27.61 -14.06 -9.10
N GLU A 145 28.31 -15.18 -8.96
CA GLU A 145 28.24 -16.30 -9.91
C GLU A 145 26.90 -17.05 -9.80
N ARG A 146 26.31 -17.12 -8.59
CA ARG A 146 25.03 -17.81 -8.33
C ARG A 146 23.82 -16.92 -8.57
N GLU A 147 23.92 -15.63 -8.25
CA GLU A 147 22.83 -14.66 -8.38
C GLU A 147 23.03 -13.77 -9.62
N THR A 148 22.06 -13.74 -10.52
CA THR A 148 22.18 -12.93 -11.73
C THR A 148 22.12 -11.43 -11.41
N SER A 149 23.01 -10.64 -12.00
CA SER A 149 23.08 -9.19 -11.80
C SER A 149 21.74 -8.49 -12.05
N GLY A 150 20.95 -8.98 -13.02
CA GLY A 150 19.60 -8.49 -13.29
C GLY A 150 18.59 -8.76 -12.17
N ARG A 151 18.66 -9.91 -11.49
CA ARG A 151 17.80 -10.22 -10.34
C ARG A 151 18.16 -9.37 -9.13
N LEU A 152 19.46 -9.14 -8.88
CA LEU A 152 19.91 -8.24 -7.82
C LEU A 152 19.50 -6.79 -8.09
N LEU A 153 19.63 -6.31 -9.34
CA LEU A 153 19.17 -4.99 -9.74
C LEU A 153 17.65 -4.83 -9.52
N ALA A 154 16.86 -5.83 -9.92
CA ALA A 154 15.42 -5.82 -9.69
C ALA A 154 15.07 -5.78 -8.20
N ARG A 155 15.80 -6.48 -7.33
CA ARG A 155 15.62 -6.41 -5.87
C ARG A 155 15.93 -5.00 -5.33
N VAL A 156 17.05 -4.40 -5.74
CA VAL A 156 17.47 -3.05 -5.27
C VAL A 156 16.52 -1.94 -5.72
N ILE A 157 16.00 -2.04 -6.95
CA ILE A 157 15.18 -1.00 -7.56
C ILE A 157 13.70 -1.24 -7.30
N ASN A 158 13.16 -2.37 -7.75
CA ASN A 158 11.73 -2.64 -7.77
C ASN A 158 11.21 -3.08 -6.40
N ASP A 159 11.86 -4.06 -5.75
CA ASP A 159 11.36 -4.56 -4.45
C ASP A 159 11.47 -3.49 -3.37
N VAL A 160 12.55 -2.69 -3.36
CA VAL A 160 12.65 -1.54 -2.45
C VAL A 160 11.62 -0.46 -2.78
N ALA A 161 11.28 -0.23 -4.05
CA ALA A 161 10.24 0.75 -4.42
C ALA A 161 8.85 0.32 -3.92
N VAL A 162 8.54 -0.99 -3.90
CA VAL A 162 7.27 -1.50 -3.32
C VAL A 162 7.13 -1.11 -1.85
N LEU A 163 8.24 -0.97 -1.11
CA LEU A 163 8.20 -0.54 0.29
C LEU A 163 7.66 0.88 0.47
N GLN A 164 7.74 1.73 -0.56
CA GLN A 164 7.13 3.06 -0.53
C GLN A 164 5.62 2.96 -0.27
N ASN A 165 4.94 1.99 -0.90
CA ASN A 165 3.49 1.80 -0.77
C ASN A 165 3.07 1.45 0.66
N LEU A 166 3.94 0.81 1.45
CA LEU A 166 3.65 0.53 2.86
C LEU A 166 3.44 1.82 3.65
N VAL A 167 4.20 2.86 3.32
CA VAL A 167 4.26 4.10 4.09
C VAL A 167 3.20 5.07 3.62
N THR A 168 3.09 5.23 2.31
CA THR A 168 2.15 6.19 1.71
C THR A 168 0.72 5.71 1.85
N VAL A 169 0.43 4.50 1.39
CA VAL A 169 -0.92 3.93 1.44
C VAL A 169 -1.18 3.29 2.80
N GLY A 170 -0.23 2.50 3.30
CA GLY A 170 -0.45 1.72 4.52
C GLY A 170 -0.69 2.57 5.76
N ILE A 171 0.09 3.64 6.01
CA ILE A 171 -0.11 4.47 7.21
C ILE A 171 -1.39 5.29 7.12
N GLU A 172 -1.64 5.93 5.96
CA GLU A 172 -2.83 6.75 5.75
C GLU A 172 -4.10 5.92 5.92
N ASP A 173 -4.22 4.81 5.19
CA ASP A 173 -5.43 4.00 5.23
C ASP A 173 -5.57 3.24 6.56
N LEU A 174 -4.47 2.86 7.24
CA LEU A 174 -4.53 2.18 8.55
C LEU A 174 -5.04 3.09 9.67
N VAL A 175 -4.83 4.41 9.56
CA VAL A 175 -5.33 5.38 10.55
C VAL A 175 -6.68 5.95 10.12
N SER A 176 -6.81 6.39 8.86
CA SER A 176 -8.04 7.01 8.35
C SER A 176 -9.20 6.01 8.29
N THR A 177 -8.99 4.80 7.76
CA THR A 177 -10.09 3.85 7.54
C THR A 177 -10.79 3.43 8.84
N PRO A 178 -10.09 3.02 9.91
CA PRO A 178 -10.74 2.72 11.19
C PRO A 178 -11.40 3.95 11.82
N THR A 179 -10.76 5.12 11.72
CA THR A 179 -11.32 6.38 12.25
C THR A 179 -12.63 6.72 11.55
N LEU A 180 -12.70 6.55 10.23
CA LEU A 180 -13.91 6.79 9.44
C LEU A 180 -15.00 5.75 9.76
N ILE A 181 -14.66 4.47 9.85
CA ILE A 181 -15.62 3.41 10.17
C ILE A 181 -16.20 3.60 11.57
N VAL A 182 -15.34 3.73 12.58
CA VAL A 182 -15.76 3.86 13.99
C VAL A 182 -16.46 5.21 14.21
N GLY A 183 -15.91 6.30 13.69
CA GLY A 183 -16.49 7.63 13.82
C GLY A 183 -17.87 7.75 13.17
N SER A 184 -18.02 7.26 11.93
CA SER A 184 -19.32 7.24 11.26
C SER A 184 -20.32 6.36 11.99
N LEU A 185 -19.92 5.17 12.44
CA LEU A 185 -20.82 4.25 13.15
C LEU A 185 -21.29 4.83 14.48
N LEU A 186 -20.39 5.41 15.28
CA LEU A 186 -20.74 6.05 16.56
C LEU A 186 -21.69 7.22 16.36
N LEU A 187 -21.40 8.10 15.39
CA LEU A 187 -22.25 9.26 15.11
C LEU A 187 -23.62 8.85 14.56
N MET A 188 -23.68 7.82 13.71
CA MET A 188 -24.95 7.25 13.24
C MET A 188 -25.78 6.70 14.41
N LEU A 189 -25.15 5.95 15.33
CA LEU A 189 -25.82 5.41 16.52
C LEU A 189 -26.37 6.52 17.42
N VAL A 190 -25.61 7.61 17.60
CA VAL A 190 -26.06 8.78 18.37
C VAL A 190 -27.25 9.48 17.71
N LEU A 191 -27.28 9.58 16.37
CA LEU A 191 -28.38 10.21 15.64
C LEU A 191 -29.66 9.36 15.65
N SER A 192 -29.55 8.07 15.33
CA SER A 192 -30.67 7.14 15.31
C SER A 192 -30.19 5.69 15.37
N PRO A 193 -30.34 5.01 16.52
CA PRO A 193 -29.99 3.59 16.65
C PRO A 193 -30.78 2.70 15.68
N THR A 194 -32.06 3.02 15.45
CA THR A 194 -32.97 2.27 14.58
C THR A 194 -32.57 2.37 13.10
N LEU A 195 -32.31 3.58 12.59
CA LEU A 195 -31.80 3.73 11.22
C LEU A 195 -30.41 3.11 11.05
N THR A 196 -29.57 3.21 12.07
CA THR A 196 -28.24 2.61 12.04
C THR A 196 -28.31 1.09 11.90
N LEU A 197 -29.23 0.43 12.60
CA LEU A 197 -29.41 -1.02 12.49
C LEU A 197 -29.83 -1.44 11.07
N ILE A 198 -30.73 -0.68 10.44
CA ILE A 198 -31.14 -0.89 9.04
C ILE A 198 -29.95 -0.71 8.10
N ALA A 199 -29.16 0.35 8.29
CA ALA A 199 -27.95 0.59 7.51
C ALA A 199 -26.90 -0.52 7.70
N LEU A 200 -26.76 -1.04 8.92
CA LEU A 200 -25.85 -2.13 9.24
C LEU A 200 -26.20 -3.41 8.49
N LEU A 201 -27.48 -3.64 8.20
CA LEU A 201 -27.99 -4.80 7.45
C LEU A 201 -27.51 -4.80 5.98
N LEU A 202 -27.17 -3.62 5.44
CA LEU A 202 -26.58 -3.49 4.10
C LEU A 202 -25.08 -3.79 4.07
N LEU A 203 -24.37 -3.69 5.20
CA LEU A 203 -22.92 -3.93 5.24
C LEU A 203 -22.53 -5.39 4.92
N PRO A 204 -23.24 -6.43 5.43
CA PRO A 204 -23.01 -7.81 5.02
C PRO A 204 -23.13 -8.03 3.51
N LEU A 205 -24.08 -7.34 2.86
CA LEU A 205 -24.27 -7.43 1.41
C LEU A 205 -23.06 -6.85 0.65
N ILE A 206 -22.56 -5.68 1.08
CA ILE A 206 -21.33 -5.09 0.54
C ILE A 206 -20.14 -6.01 0.79
N GLY A 207 -19.99 -6.54 2.01
CA GLY A 207 -18.92 -7.45 2.39
C GLY A 207 -18.92 -8.74 1.58
N TRP A 208 -20.10 -9.33 1.36
CA TRP A 208 -20.27 -10.52 0.53
C TRP A 208 -19.86 -10.27 -0.93
N LEU A 209 -20.28 -9.15 -1.51
CA LEU A 209 -19.90 -8.75 -2.86
C LEU A 209 -18.37 -8.54 -2.99
N LEU A 210 -17.76 -7.88 -2.01
CA LEU A 210 -16.31 -7.67 -1.96
C LEU A 210 -15.56 -9.02 -1.87
N TRP A 211 -16.04 -9.93 -1.01
CA TRP A 211 -15.46 -11.25 -0.83
C TRP A 211 -15.53 -12.09 -2.11
N LEU A 212 -16.72 -12.17 -2.73
CA LEU A 212 -16.95 -12.89 -3.97
C LEU A 212 -16.09 -12.34 -5.12
N SER A 213 -16.04 -11.02 -5.27
CA SER A 213 -15.23 -10.36 -6.30
C SER A 213 -13.74 -10.58 -6.05
N GLY A 214 -13.29 -10.52 -4.81
CA GLY A 214 -11.90 -10.79 -4.44
C GLY A 214 -11.46 -12.22 -4.76
N GLN A 215 -12.32 -13.22 -4.58
CA GLN A 215 -12.03 -14.60 -5.00
C GLN A 215 -11.91 -14.73 -6.52
N ARG A 216 -12.86 -14.16 -7.27
CA ARG A 216 -12.84 -14.17 -8.74
C ARG A 216 -11.62 -13.43 -9.29
N LEU A 217 -11.28 -12.29 -8.71
CA LEU A 217 -10.12 -11.49 -9.10
C LEU A 217 -8.82 -12.26 -8.88
N ARG A 218 -8.64 -12.90 -7.71
CA ARG A 218 -7.46 -13.73 -7.43
C ARG A 218 -7.27 -14.84 -8.47
N ARG A 219 -8.36 -15.55 -8.82
CA ARG A 219 -8.31 -16.60 -9.85
C ARG A 219 -7.96 -16.04 -11.23
N ALA A 220 -8.62 -14.95 -11.64
CA ALA A 220 -8.35 -14.31 -12.93
C ALA A 220 -6.91 -13.80 -13.03
N SER A 221 -6.40 -13.15 -11.97
CA SER A 221 -5.01 -12.69 -11.91
C SER A 221 -4.00 -13.83 -11.98
N TYR A 222 -4.29 -14.97 -11.36
CA TYR A 222 -3.45 -16.16 -11.47
C TYR A 222 -3.40 -16.69 -12.91
N GLU A 223 -4.55 -16.82 -13.57
CA GLU A 223 -4.62 -17.24 -14.98
C GLU A 223 -3.86 -16.28 -15.91
N THR A 224 -3.98 -14.96 -15.69
CA THR A 224 -3.18 -13.95 -16.41
C THR A 224 -1.68 -14.16 -16.21
N GLN A 225 -1.24 -14.41 -14.97
CA GLN A 225 0.18 -14.62 -14.66
C GLN A 225 0.74 -15.87 -15.36
N VAL A 226 -0.04 -16.96 -15.38
CA VAL A 226 0.32 -18.20 -16.08
C VAL A 226 0.44 -17.94 -17.58
N ALA A 227 -0.55 -17.30 -18.20
CA ALA A 227 -0.49 -16.95 -19.63
C ALA A 227 0.72 -16.07 -19.97
N LEU A 228 1.02 -15.08 -19.14
CA LEU A 228 2.17 -14.17 -19.31
C LEU A 228 3.50 -14.95 -19.21
N SER A 229 3.58 -15.94 -18.31
CA SER A 229 4.77 -16.78 -18.18
C SER A 229 5.05 -17.59 -19.44
N HIS A 230 4.01 -18.15 -20.07
CA HIS A 230 4.12 -18.87 -21.33
C HIS A 230 4.54 -17.94 -22.48
N LEU A 231 3.96 -16.74 -22.57
CA LEU A 231 4.36 -15.75 -23.57
C LEU A 231 5.83 -15.34 -23.41
N THR A 232 6.27 -15.16 -22.16
CA THR A 232 7.66 -14.78 -21.84
C THR A 232 8.63 -15.92 -22.19
N ALA A 233 8.25 -17.17 -21.94
CA ALA A 233 9.02 -18.34 -22.33
C ALA A 233 9.18 -18.43 -23.86
N LEU A 234 8.09 -18.26 -24.62
CA LEU A 234 8.10 -18.23 -26.08
C LEU A 234 9.02 -17.12 -26.60
N LEU A 235 8.94 -15.92 -26.01
CA LEU A 235 9.76 -14.78 -26.40
C LEU A 235 11.24 -15.06 -26.15
N ARG A 236 11.58 -15.66 -25.00
CA ARG A 236 12.96 -16.04 -24.67
C ARG A 236 13.52 -17.05 -25.66
N GLU A 237 12.75 -18.10 -25.99
CA GLU A 237 13.14 -19.11 -26.99
C GLU A 237 13.35 -18.48 -28.37
N SER A 238 12.40 -17.64 -28.81
CA SER A 238 12.45 -16.98 -30.12
C SER A 238 13.64 -16.02 -30.24
N LEU A 239 13.95 -15.25 -29.19
CA LEU A 239 15.09 -14.34 -29.18
C LEU A 239 16.43 -15.09 -29.14
N SER A 240 16.52 -16.18 -28.38
CA SER A 240 17.71 -17.03 -28.38
C SER A 240 17.94 -17.72 -29.74
N ALA A 241 16.86 -18.02 -30.48
CA ALA A 241 16.90 -18.64 -31.79
C ALA A 241 16.74 -17.66 -32.97
N ILE A 242 16.92 -16.34 -32.76
CA ILE A 242 16.57 -15.32 -33.77
C ILE A 242 17.30 -15.50 -35.10
N LYS A 243 18.58 -15.92 -35.06
CA LYS A 243 19.37 -16.22 -36.26
C LYS A 243 18.79 -17.39 -37.06
N LEU A 244 18.24 -18.39 -36.38
CA LEU A 244 17.59 -19.54 -37.02
C LEU A 244 16.28 -19.10 -37.69
N ILE A 245 15.46 -18.31 -36.98
CA ILE A 245 14.20 -17.78 -37.53
C ILE A 245 14.46 -17.00 -38.82
N GLN A 246 15.48 -16.13 -38.83
CA GLN A 246 15.86 -15.34 -40.00
C GLN A 246 16.46 -16.19 -41.13
N ALA A 247 17.33 -17.16 -40.78
CA ALA A 247 17.95 -18.04 -41.77
C ALA A 247 16.92 -18.90 -42.54
N PHE A 248 15.80 -19.22 -41.92
CA PHE A 248 14.70 -19.97 -42.53
C PHE A 248 13.51 -19.10 -42.97
N THR A 249 13.63 -17.76 -42.88
CA THR A 249 12.56 -16.81 -43.24
C THR A 249 11.21 -17.14 -42.57
N ALA A 250 11.29 -17.56 -41.30
CA ALA A 250 10.15 -18.03 -40.51
C ALA A 250 9.52 -16.94 -39.62
N GLU A 251 9.80 -15.66 -39.88
CA GLU A 251 9.38 -14.53 -39.06
C GLU A 251 7.85 -14.45 -38.93
N GLU A 252 7.11 -14.63 -40.03
CA GLU A 252 5.64 -14.63 -39.99
C GLU A 252 5.09 -15.79 -39.14
N GLN A 253 5.72 -16.96 -39.19
CA GLN A 253 5.30 -18.10 -38.39
C GLN A 253 5.55 -17.87 -36.90
N ALA A 254 6.72 -17.28 -36.56
CA ALA A 254 7.03 -16.89 -35.19
C ALA A 254 6.06 -15.81 -34.68
N LEU A 255 5.73 -14.83 -35.52
CA LEU A 255 4.76 -13.78 -35.20
C LEU A 255 3.35 -14.36 -34.94
N ARG A 256 2.88 -15.29 -35.78
CA ARG A 256 1.59 -15.97 -35.56
C ARG A 256 1.53 -16.72 -34.22
N GLN A 257 2.61 -17.39 -33.83
CA GLN A 257 2.69 -18.07 -32.53
C GLN A 257 2.70 -17.08 -31.36
N PHE A 258 3.44 -15.97 -31.51
CA PHE A 258 3.44 -14.88 -30.55
C PHE A 258 2.03 -14.31 -30.39
N ASP A 259 1.35 -13.98 -31.48
CA ASP A 259 -0.01 -13.40 -31.45
C ASP A 259 -1.02 -14.33 -30.78
N GLN A 260 -0.94 -15.64 -31.02
CA GLN A 260 -1.81 -16.61 -30.36
C GLN A 260 -1.63 -16.60 -28.84
N ARG A 261 -0.38 -16.60 -28.35
CA ARG A 261 -0.07 -16.55 -26.92
C ARG A 261 -0.41 -15.19 -26.32
N ASN A 262 -0.12 -14.12 -27.04
CA ASN A 262 -0.44 -12.76 -26.63
C ASN A 262 -1.96 -12.54 -26.53
N ARG A 263 -2.75 -13.16 -27.42
CA ARG A 263 -4.21 -13.14 -27.35
C ARG A 263 -4.74 -13.84 -26.11
N GLN A 264 -4.14 -14.97 -25.70
CA GLN A 264 -4.51 -15.63 -24.43
C GLN A 264 -4.25 -14.70 -23.23
N VAL A 265 -3.10 -14.02 -23.20
CA VAL A 265 -2.79 -13.01 -22.17
C VAL A 265 -3.86 -11.92 -22.16
N TYR A 266 -4.22 -11.39 -23.34
CA TYR A 266 -5.27 -10.39 -23.49
C TYR A 266 -6.62 -10.87 -22.94
N ASP A 267 -7.08 -12.05 -23.33
CA ASP A 267 -8.39 -12.58 -22.92
C ASP A 267 -8.46 -12.83 -21.40
N HIS A 268 -7.39 -13.38 -20.79
CA HIS A 268 -7.33 -13.54 -19.33
C HIS A 268 -7.25 -12.19 -18.60
N THR A 269 -6.47 -11.24 -19.14
CA THR A 269 -6.38 -9.88 -18.59
C THR A 269 -7.74 -9.18 -18.63
N LEU A 270 -8.49 -9.30 -19.74
CA LEU A 270 -9.85 -8.76 -19.85
C LEU A 270 -10.82 -9.34 -18.81
N ARG A 271 -10.71 -10.64 -18.48
CA ARG A 271 -11.51 -11.24 -17.40
C ARG A 271 -11.19 -10.60 -16.06
N SER A 272 -9.91 -10.39 -15.75
CA SER A 272 -9.48 -9.70 -14.53
C SER A 272 -9.97 -8.25 -14.48
N ILE A 273 -9.84 -7.51 -15.59
CA ILE A 273 -10.33 -6.14 -15.73
C ILE A 273 -11.84 -6.10 -15.48
N ARG A 274 -12.63 -7.00 -16.11
CA ARG A 274 -14.09 -7.05 -15.95
C ARG A 274 -14.51 -7.21 -14.50
N VAL A 275 -13.86 -8.10 -13.75
CA VAL A 275 -14.15 -8.27 -12.32
C VAL A 275 -13.80 -7.01 -11.52
N ARG A 276 -12.66 -6.39 -11.81
CA ARG A 276 -12.20 -5.18 -11.12
C ARG A 276 -13.08 -3.97 -11.43
N THR A 277 -13.49 -3.78 -12.68
CA THR A 277 -14.29 -2.62 -13.10
C THR A 277 -15.75 -2.73 -12.72
N MET A 278 -16.32 -3.94 -12.63
CA MET A 278 -17.70 -4.14 -12.17
C MET A 278 -17.88 -3.90 -10.66
N LEU A 279 -16.81 -4.01 -9.87
CA LEU A 279 -16.90 -3.89 -8.41
C LEU A 279 -17.33 -2.49 -7.96
N ALA A 280 -16.75 -1.44 -8.53
CA ALA A 280 -17.04 -0.06 -8.12
C ALA A 280 -18.50 0.33 -8.39
N PRO A 281 -19.08 0.12 -9.60
CA PRO A 281 -20.48 0.38 -9.88
C PRO A 281 -21.43 -0.47 -9.02
N ALA A 282 -21.10 -1.74 -8.77
CA ALA A 282 -21.96 -2.60 -7.95
C ALA A 282 -22.03 -2.13 -6.48
N VAL A 283 -20.90 -1.72 -5.90
CA VAL A 283 -20.87 -1.13 -4.54
C VAL A 283 -21.56 0.23 -4.52
N GLU A 284 -21.40 1.04 -5.58
CA GLU A 284 -22.09 2.32 -5.70
C GLU A 284 -23.60 2.15 -5.79
N LEU A 285 -24.10 1.18 -6.57
CA LEU A 285 -25.53 0.87 -6.66
C LEU A 285 -26.09 0.46 -5.29
N ILE A 286 -25.40 -0.43 -4.56
CA ILE A 286 -25.80 -0.82 -3.20
C ILE A 286 -25.81 0.41 -2.26
N GLY A 287 -24.81 1.28 -2.38
CA GLY A 287 -24.73 2.53 -1.63
C GLY A 287 -25.92 3.45 -1.92
N THR A 288 -26.25 3.65 -3.20
CA THR A 288 -27.39 4.47 -3.65
C THR A 288 -28.72 3.88 -3.19
N VAL A 289 -28.93 2.56 -3.31
CA VAL A 289 -30.11 1.88 -2.76
C VAL A 289 -30.19 2.08 -1.25
N GLY A 290 -29.06 1.98 -0.55
CA GLY A 290 -29.00 2.26 0.89
C GLY A 290 -29.38 3.69 1.26
N VAL A 291 -28.95 4.68 0.47
CA VAL A 291 -29.36 6.09 0.62
C VAL A 291 -30.87 6.24 0.35
N ILE A 292 -31.40 5.64 -0.71
CA ILE A 292 -32.85 5.71 -1.02
C ILE A 292 -33.69 5.12 0.11
N VAL A 293 -33.34 3.91 0.57
CA VAL A 293 -34.01 3.25 1.70
C VAL A 293 -33.88 4.09 2.96
N GLY A 294 -32.68 4.62 3.22
CA GLY A 294 -32.40 5.50 4.36
C GLY A 294 -33.22 6.79 4.33
N VAL A 295 -33.36 7.42 3.16
CA VAL A 295 -34.19 8.62 2.98
C VAL A 295 -35.67 8.29 3.14
N PHE A 296 -36.15 7.16 2.64
CA PHE A 296 -37.54 6.75 2.80
C PHE A 296 -37.89 6.49 4.27
N VAL A 297 -37.13 5.62 4.94
CA VAL A 297 -37.39 5.26 6.35
C VAL A 297 -37.07 6.43 7.28
N GLY A 298 -35.97 7.14 7.04
CA GLY A 298 -35.59 8.29 7.84
C GLY A 298 -36.50 9.50 7.62
N GLY A 299 -36.98 9.69 6.39
CA GLY A 299 -38.01 10.68 6.08
C GLY A 299 -39.32 10.37 6.80
N TRP A 300 -39.72 9.10 6.86
CA TRP A 300 -40.85 8.66 7.69
C TRP A 300 -40.64 9.02 9.17
N PHE A 301 -39.44 8.80 9.73
CA PHE A 301 -39.12 9.21 11.10
C PHE A 301 -39.16 10.72 11.31
N VAL A 302 -38.79 11.51 10.29
CA VAL A 302 -38.93 12.97 10.33
C VAL A 302 -40.40 13.39 10.35
N VAL A 303 -41.24 12.79 9.50
CA VAL A 303 -42.68 13.08 9.47
C VAL A 303 -43.35 12.72 10.80
N GLN A 304 -42.92 11.63 11.44
CA GLN A 304 -43.42 11.19 12.75
C GLN A 304 -42.81 11.95 13.94
N GLY A 305 -41.84 12.85 13.70
CA GLY A 305 -41.17 13.63 14.75
C GLY A 305 -40.12 12.88 15.57
N PHE A 306 -39.75 11.65 15.19
CA PHE A 306 -38.69 10.87 15.86
C PHE A 306 -37.28 11.31 15.49
N LEU A 307 -37.11 11.99 14.36
CA LEU A 307 -35.82 12.46 13.86
C LEU A 307 -35.96 13.88 13.31
N ARG A 308 -34.94 14.72 13.48
CA ARG A 308 -34.93 16.05 12.86
C ARG A 308 -34.50 15.99 11.39
N PRO A 309 -35.02 16.85 10.51
CA PRO A 309 -34.64 16.85 9.09
C PRO A 309 -33.14 17.00 8.85
N GLU A 310 -32.46 17.88 9.60
CA GLU A 310 -31.02 18.09 9.48
C GLU A 310 -30.21 16.85 9.93
N SER A 311 -30.72 16.11 10.91
CA SER A 311 -30.11 14.87 11.39
C SER A 311 -30.18 13.76 10.34
N LEU A 312 -31.23 13.73 9.52
CA LEU A 312 -31.34 12.80 8.40
C LEU A 312 -30.25 13.06 7.35
N VAL A 313 -30.00 14.33 7.00
CA VAL A 313 -28.95 14.70 6.04
C VAL A 313 -27.56 14.29 6.57
N ALA A 314 -27.26 14.59 7.83
CA ALA A 314 -26.00 14.18 8.46
C ALA A 314 -25.85 12.65 8.49
N PHE A 315 -26.92 11.93 8.80
CA PHE A 315 -26.94 10.46 8.77
C PHE A 315 -26.58 9.92 7.38
N MET A 316 -27.12 10.49 6.30
CA MET A 316 -26.78 10.05 4.93
C MET A 316 -25.30 10.28 4.60
N VAL A 317 -24.72 11.39 5.04
CA VAL A 317 -23.28 11.68 4.85
C VAL A 317 -22.42 10.66 5.61
N TYR A 318 -22.78 10.33 6.85
CA TYR A 318 -22.05 9.33 7.63
C TYR A 318 -22.20 7.92 7.05
N PHE A 319 -23.39 7.55 6.57
CA PHE A 319 -23.63 6.28 5.90
C PHE A 319 -22.77 6.13 4.63
N TYR A 320 -22.75 7.16 3.77
CA TYR A 320 -21.92 7.15 2.55
C TYR A 320 -20.42 7.04 2.89
N THR A 321 -19.99 7.74 3.95
CA THR A 321 -18.61 7.66 4.45
C THR A 321 -18.26 6.25 4.95
N LEU A 322 -19.17 5.60 5.67
CA LEU A 322 -19.01 4.22 6.14
C LEU A 322 -18.91 3.23 4.97
N ALA A 323 -19.84 3.30 4.01
CA ALA A 323 -19.87 2.42 2.84
C ALA A 323 -18.63 2.58 1.96
N SER A 324 -18.17 3.82 1.73
CA SER A 324 -16.96 4.08 0.95
C SER A 324 -15.68 3.59 1.66
N SER A 325 -15.62 3.67 2.99
CA SER A 325 -14.48 3.21 3.79
C SER A 325 -14.32 1.68 3.78
N LEU A 326 -15.41 0.92 3.68
CA LEU A 326 -15.34 -0.54 3.54
C LEU A 326 -14.58 -0.98 2.27
N ARG A 327 -14.66 -0.22 1.18
CA ARG A 327 -13.90 -0.51 -0.05
C ARG A 327 -12.39 -0.43 0.21
N ARG A 328 -11.93 0.56 0.98
CA ARG A 328 -10.51 0.77 1.30
C ARG A 328 -9.88 -0.41 2.05
N LEU A 329 -10.64 -1.10 2.90
CA LEU A 329 -10.16 -2.29 3.60
C LEU A 329 -9.64 -3.39 2.65
N THR A 330 -10.28 -3.56 1.49
CA THR A 330 -9.83 -4.55 0.49
C THR A 330 -8.50 -4.16 -0.16
N TYR A 331 -8.26 -2.87 -0.33
CA TYR A 331 -7.03 -2.35 -0.90
C TYR A 331 -5.84 -2.50 0.06
N ILE A 332 -6.05 -2.21 1.35
CA ILE A 332 -5.02 -2.41 2.40
C ILE A 332 -4.48 -3.84 2.40
N GLN A 333 -5.36 -4.84 2.26
CA GLN A 333 -4.94 -6.24 2.25
C GLN A 333 -4.03 -6.56 1.06
N SER A 334 -4.37 -6.06 -0.13
CA SER A 334 -3.56 -6.24 -1.33
C SER A 334 -2.18 -5.61 -1.19
N VAL A 335 -2.10 -4.39 -0.63
CA VAL A 335 -0.82 -3.70 -0.40
C VAL A 335 0.04 -4.46 0.61
N ARG A 336 -0.57 -4.96 1.70
CA ARG A 336 0.13 -5.78 2.69
C ARG A 336 0.76 -7.01 2.07
N GLU A 337 0.02 -7.76 1.25
CA GLU A 337 0.55 -8.96 0.58
C GLU A 337 1.71 -8.62 -0.37
N GLN A 338 1.59 -7.54 -1.14
CA GLN A 338 2.63 -7.07 -2.06
C GLN A 338 3.91 -6.69 -1.31
N VAL A 339 3.79 -5.91 -0.23
CA VAL A 339 4.92 -5.49 0.61
C VAL A 339 5.56 -6.69 1.30
N ALA A 340 4.78 -7.63 1.84
CA ALA A 340 5.31 -8.81 2.50
C ALA A 340 6.15 -9.68 1.54
N GLY A 341 5.72 -9.83 0.28
CA GLY A 341 6.49 -10.56 -0.73
C GLY A 341 7.78 -9.84 -1.16
N ALA A 342 7.76 -8.51 -1.25
CA ALA A 342 8.98 -7.73 -1.53
C ALA A 342 9.95 -7.75 -0.35
N ALA A 343 9.44 -7.66 0.89
CA ALA A 343 10.23 -7.76 2.10
C ALA A 343 10.93 -9.13 2.22
N GLU A 344 10.20 -10.22 1.93
CA GLU A 344 10.76 -11.58 1.93
C GLU A 344 11.98 -11.70 1.00
N ARG A 345 11.86 -11.26 -0.26
CA ARG A 345 12.96 -11.29 -1.23
C ARG A 345 14.13 -10.39 -0.84
N LEU A 346 13.85 -9.26 -0.21
CA LEU A 346 14.87 -8.34 0.28
C LEU A 346 15.66 -8.96 1.44
N PHE A 347 14.97 -9.54 2.41
CA PHE A 347 15.63 -10.19 3.55
C PHE A 347 16.33 -11.49 3.16
N GLN A 348 15.86 -12.22 2.15
CA GLN A 348 16.63 -13.34 1.58
C GLN A 348 18.06 -12.92 1.17
N VAL A 349 18.23 -11.71 0.61
CA VAL A 349 19.58 -11.19 0.30
C VAL A 349 20.30 -10.74 1.56
N LEU A 350 19.69 -9.87 2.37
CA LEU A 350 20.33 -9.29 3.55
C LEU A 350 20.73 -10.31 4.62
N ASP A 351 20.04 -11.45 4.67
CA ASP A 351 20.33 -12.53 5.62
C ASP A 351 21.39 -13.51 5.09
N THR A 352 21.80 -13.37 3.83
CA THR A 352 22.89 -14.18 3.28
C THR A 352 24.19 -13.73 3.94
N GLN A 353 24.85 -14.64 4.66
CA GLN A 353 26.12 -14.32 5.30
C GLN A 353 27.27 -14.41 4.29
N PRO A 354 28.22 -13.46 4.28
CA PRO A 354 29.44 -13.59 3.50
C PRO A 354 30.22 -14.83 3.93
N GLU A 355 30.63 -15.65 2.96
CA GLU A 355 31.41 -16.87 3.20
C GLU A 355 32.85 -16.56 3.64
N ILE A 356 33.40 -15.45 3.14
CA ILE A 356 34.72 -14.95 3.49
C ILE A 356 34.54 -13.85 4.53
N ARG A 357 35.12 -14.05 5.71
CA ARG A 357 35.14 -13.08 6.81
C ARG A 357 36.51 -13.09 7.46
N ASP A 358 36.95 -11.92 7.91
CA ASP A 358 38.13 -11.82 8.74
C ASP A 358 37.90 -12.58 10.04
N ALA A 359 38.94 -13.28 10.50
CA ALA A 359 38.92 -13.91 11.81
C ALA A 359 38.81 -12.83 12.91
N PRO A 360 38.21 -13.14 14.08
CA PRO A 360 38.08 -12.16 15.17
C PRO A 360 39.41 -11.58 15.65
N ASP A 361 40.49 -12.33 15.45
CA ASP A 361 41.88 -12.06 15.79
C ASP A 361 42.75 -11.77 14.55
N ALA A 362 42.13 -11.41 13.42
CA ALA A 362 42.85 -11.03 12.21
C ALA A 362 43.81 -9.87 12.51
N VAL A 363 45.04 -10.00 11.99
CA VAL A 363 46.10 -9.00 12.14
C VAL A 363 46.23 -8.17 10.87
N ASP A 364 46.45 -6.87 11.04
CA ASP A 364 46.75 -5.98 9.92
C ASP A 364 48.12 -6.32 9.34
N LEU A 365 48.13 -6.67 8.06
CA LEU A 365 49.36 -7.01 7.34
C LEU A 365 50.07 -5.72 6.90
N THR A 366 51.00 -5.23 7.74
CA THR A 366 51.71 -3.95 7.52
C THR A 366 52.83 -4.01 6.50
N GLU A 367 53.61 -5.11 6.48
CA GLU A 367 54.70 -5.32 5.52
C GLU A 367 54.51 -6.65 4.77
N VAL A 368 54.46 -6.57 3.43
CA VAL A 368 54.28 -7.74 2.55
C VAL A 368 55.57 -8.01 1.78
N GLN A 369 56.28 -9.08 2.16
CA GLN A 369 57.53 -9.49 1.49
C GLN A 369 57.29 -10.23 0.16
N GLY A 370 56.04 -10.57 -0.17
CA GLY A 370 55.70 -11.27 -1.42
C GLY A 370 56.11 -12.74 -1.45
N HIS A 371 56.35 -13.37 -0.30
CA HIS A 371 56.56 -14.80 -0.19
C HIS A 371 55.21 -15.53 -0.22
N ILE A 372 55.00 -16.42 -1.20
CA ILE A 372 53.73 -17.14 -1.40
C ILE A 372 53.97 -18.63 -1.24
N VAL A 373 53.16 -19.29 -0.40
CA VAL A 373 53.22 -20.74 -0.18
C VAL A 373 51.83 -21.33 -0.44
N PHE A 374 51.76 -22.31 -1.33
CA PHE A 374 50.63 -23.21 -1.47
C PHE A 374 51.03 -24.51 -0.79
N ASP A 375 50.32 -24.85 0.30
CA ASP A 375 50.54 -26.08 1.06
C ASP A 375 49.27 -26.95 1.00
N ASN A 376 49.36 -28.06 0.27
CA ASN A 376 48.32 -29.05 0.07
C ASN A 376 46.96 -28.47 -0.31
N VAL A 377 46.96 -27.57 -1.30
CA VAL A 377 45.75 -26.82 -1.64
C VAL A 377 44.83 -27.67 -2.52
N TRP A 378 43.60 -27.82 -2.04
CA TRP A 378 42.47 -28.38 -2.78
C TRP A 378 41.42 -27.30 -2.99
N PHE A 379 40.82 -27.23 -4.17
CA PHE A 379 39.81 -26.21 -4.46
C PHE A 379 38.69 -26.76 -5.34
N ARG A 380 37.46 -26.34 -5.05
CA ARG A 380 36.25 -26.69 -5.79
C ARG A 380 35.27 -25.50 -5.78
N TYR A 381 34.63 -25.24 -6.92
CA TYR A 381 33.52 -24.28 -7.01
C TYR A 381 32.20 -24.90 -6.56
N GLU A 382 31.96 -26.15 -6.95
CA GLU A 382 30.75 -26.92 -6.66
C GLU A 382 31.12 -28.25 -5.99
N ARG A 383 30.18 -28.82 -5.22
CA ARG A 383 30.41 -30.12 -4.58
C ARG A 383 30.52 -31.20 -5.65
N GLY A 384 31.62 -31.95 -5.63
CA GLY A 384 31.82 -33.15 -6.46
C GLY A 384 32.77 -32.97 -7.65
N VAL A 385 33.24 -31.75 -7.92
CA VAL A 385 34.22 -31.47 -8.99
C VAL A 385 35.39 -30.68 -8.41
N ASP A 386 36.52 -31.36 -8.19
CA ASP A 386 37.75 -30.73 -7.71
C ASP A 386 38.51 -30.12 -8.89
N VAL A 387 38.82 -28.82 -8.79
CA VAL A 387 39.56 -28.04 -9.79
C VAL A 387 41.06 -28.03 -9.49
N LEU A 388 41.42 -27.89 -8.21
CA LEU A 388 42.80 -28.07 -7.74
C LEU A 388 42.85 -29.27 -6.82
N GLN A 389 43.86 -30.12 -6.99
CA GLN A 389 44.02 -31.37 -6.26
C GLN A 389 45.42 -31.47 -5.67
N GLY A 390 45.56 -31.19 -4.38
CA GLY A 390 46.80 -31.37 -3.62
C GLY A 390 47.98 -30.56 -4.16
N ILE A 391 47.77 -29.29 -4.51
CA ILE A 391 48.82 -28.44 -5.08
C ILE A 391 49.77 -27.94 -4.00
N HIS A 392 51.07 -28.08 -4.26
CA HIS A 392 52.17 -27.71 -3.37
C HIS A 392 53.27 -26.97 -4.12
N PHE A 393 53.52 -25.71 -3.79
CA PHE A 393 54.69 -24.96 -4.29
C PHE A 393 54.95 -23.70 -3.45
N THR A 394 56.16 -23.16 -3.61
CA THR A 394 56.60 -21.94 -2.93
C THR A 394 57.19 -20.97 -3.93
N ILE A 395 56.76 -19.71 -3.88
CA ILE A 395 57.29 -18.60 -4.69
C ILE A 395 58.09 -17.67 -3.78
N ARG A 396 59.35 -17.41 -4.15
CA ARG A 396 60.26 -16.54 -3.41
C ARG A 396 60.01 -15.06 -3.76
N PRO A 397 60.33 -14.13 -2.84
CA PRO A 397 60.29 -12.70 -3.14
C PRO A 397 61.06 -12.36 -4.42
N GLY A 398 60.40 -11.67 -5.36
CA GLY A 398 61.00 -11.25 -6.64
C GLY A 398 61.12 -12.34 -7.72
N GLU A 399 60.68 -13.57 -7.43
CA GLU A 399 60.68 -14.67 -8.39
C GLU A 399 59.60 -14.46 -9.48
N ARG A 400 59.96 -14.70 -10.74
CA ARG A 400 59.01 -14.64 -11.87
C ARG A 400 58.57 -16.05 -12.22
N VAL A 401 57.28 -16.33 -12.05
CA VAL A 401 56.69 -17.64 -12.29
C VAL A 401 55.74 -17.55 -13.48
N ALA A 402 55.78 -18.56 -14.36
CA ALA A 402 54.82 -18.72 -15.44
C ALA A 402 53.88 -19.90 -15.13
N LEU A 403 52.58 -19.66 -15.23
CA LEU A 403 51.55 -20.70 -15.18
C LEU A 403 51.15 -21.02 -16.62
N VAL A 404 51.36 -22.27 -17.05
CA VAL A 404 51.05 -22.75 -18.40
C VAL A 404 50.19 -24.00 -18.28
N GLY A 405 49.06 -24.03 -18.97
CA GLY A 405 48.08 -25.12 -18.93
C GLY A 405 47.01 -24.97 -19.99
#